data_AF-A0A941XWJ1-F1
#
_entry.id   AF-A0A941XWJ1-F1
#
_cell.length_a   1.000
_cell.length_b   1.000
_cell.length_c   1.000
_cell.angle_alpha   90.00
_cell.angle_beta   90.00
_cell.angle_gamma   90.00
#
_symmetry.space_group_name_H-M   'P 1'
#
loop_
_entity.id
_entity.type
_entity.pdbx_description
1 polymer ?
#
loop_
_entity_poly.entity_id
_entity_poly.type
_entity_poly.pdbx_seq_one_letter_code
_entity_poly.pdbx_strand_id
1 'polypeptide(L)'
;KGYYIDFDCKECNSLSSFPLKNVHPHQVEHLKAIKRHKGVAFLLIEFIKYDEYYLLDIDDFLPFWDSSFKGERKSISYESIKSLGIPVYLGFRPRIDYLKGVDALIERLKK
;
A
#
# COMPACT_ATOMS: atom_id res chain seq x y z
N LYS A 1 10.96 11.91 -12.63
CA LYS A 1 9.72 12.69 -12.84
C LYS A 1 9.47 13.77 -11.76
N GLY A 2 10.44 14.18 -10.92
CA GLY A 2 10.29 15.30 -9.97
C GLY A 2 9.38 15.07 -8.76
N TYR A 3 8.60 13.99 -8.72
CA TYR A 3 7.77 13.63 -7.57
C TYR A 3 8.63 13.17 -6.38
N TYR A 4 8.25 13.64 -5.20
CA TYR A 4 8.69 13.03 -3.94
C TYR A 4 7.91 11.73 -3.72
N ILE A 5 8.63 10.65 -3.41
CA ILE A 5 8.09 9.31 -3.21
C ILE A 5 8.60 8.79 -1.86
N ASP A 6 7.69 8.31 -1.02
CA ASP A 6 8.03 7.65 0.25
C ASP A 6 6.99 6.55 0.52
N PHE A 7 7.42 5.44 1.13
CA PHE A 7 6.59 4.27 1.34
C PHE A 7 7.14 3.40 2.47
N ASP A 8 6.27 2.53 2.98
CA ASP A 8 6.67 1.49 3.92
C ASP A 8 6.38 0.10 3.35
N CYS A 9 7.25 -0.87 3.62
CA CYS A 9 7.13 -2.25 3.14
C CYS A 9 6.53 -3.15 4.21
N LYS A 10 5.57 -3.99 3.82
CA LYS A 10 4.92 -4.96 4.72
C LYS A 10 4.79 -6.32 4.08
N GLU A 11 5.08 -7.35 4.86
CA GLU A 11 4.82 -8.73 4.48
C GLU A 11 3.53 -9.25 5.15
N CYS A 12 2.86 -10.17 4.46
CA CYS A 12 1.63 -10.79 4.91
C CYS A 12 1.63 -12.29 4.65
N ASN A 13 1.64 -13.06 5.74
CA ASN A 13 1.57 -14.52 5.72
C ASN A 13 0.12 -15.07 5.69
N SER A 14 -0.87 -14.20 5.76
CA SER A 14 -2.28 -14.58 5.75
C SER A 14 -2.79 -14.70 4.31
N LEU A 15 -3.59 -15.73 4.04
CA LEU A 15 -4.21 -15.97 2.73
C LEU A 15 -5.42 -15.06 2.49
N SER A 16 -6.17 -14.73 3.53
CA SER A 16 -7.48 -14.07 3.36
C SER A 16 -7.47 -12.57 3.61
N SER A 17 -6.47 -12.05 4.32
CA SER A 17 -6.48 -10.65 4.76
C SER A 17 -5.12 -10.14 5.21
N PHE A 18 -4.90 -8.85 5.05
CA PHE A 18 -3.79 -8.07 5.58
C PHE A 18 -4.14 -7.51 6.98
N PRO A 19 -3.47 -7.95 8.07
CA PRO A 19 -3.74 -7.44 9.41
C PRO A 19 -3.24 -6.00 9.59
N LEU A 20 -4.11 -5.09 10.06
CA LEU A 20 -3.73 -3.67 10.25
C LEU A 20 -2.62 -3.50 11.29
N LYS A 21 -2.50 -4.42 12.26
CA LYS A 21 -1.41 -4.44 13.25
C LYS A 21 -0.01 -4.53 12.64
N ASN A 22 0.11 -4.91 11.36
CA ASN A 22 1.39 -4.93 10.66
C ASN A 22 1.91 -3.51 10.40
N VAL A 23 1.05 -2.49 10.46
CA VAL A 23 1.41 -1.08 10.28
C VAL A 23 1.38 -0.37 11.63
N HIS A 24 2.45 0.38 11.93
CA HIS A 24 2.54 1.14 13.18
C HIS A 24 1.96 2.55 13.01
N PRO A 25 1.33 3.14 14.06
CA PRO A 25 0.69 4.46 13.95
C PRO A 25 1.60 5.58 13.43
N HIS A 26 2.87 5.59 13.83
CA HIS A 26 3.82 6.61 13.37
C HIS A 26 4.09 6.54 11.86
N GLN A 27 4.03 5.34 11.26
CA GLN A 27 4.19 5.15 9.82
C GLN A 27 3.00 5.73 9.07
N VAL A 28 1.79 5.49 9.59
CA VAL A 28 0.55 6.05 9.02
C VAL A 28 0.57 7.58 9.08
N GLU A 29 0.94 8.16 10.23
CA GLU A 29 1.03 9.61 10.37
C GLU A 29 2.10 10.25 9.48
N HIS A 30 3.25 9.59 9.29
CA HIS A 30 4.30 10.02 8.35
C HIS A 30 3.79 10.03 6.91
N LEU A 31 3.21 8.91 6.44
CA LEU A 31 2.69 8.80 5.07
C LEU A 31 1.53 9.78 4.81
N LYS A 32 0.67 10.02 5.81
CA LYS A 32 -0.36 11.08 5.76
C LYS A 32 0.27 12.45 5.58
N ALA A 33 1.35 12.76 6.30
CA ALA A 33 2.03 14.05 6.19
C ALA A 33 2.59 14.29 4.79
N ILE A 34 3.23 13.28 4.21
CA ILE A 34 3.76 13.33 2.85
C ILE A 34 2.65 13.60 1.83
N LYS A 35 1.55 12.87 1.96
CA LYS A 35 0.39 13.04 1.07
C LYS A 35 -0.20 14.45 1.16
N ARG A 36 -0.30 15.04 2.38
CA ARG A 36 -0.72 16.44 2.56
C ARG A 36 0.17 17.43 1.81
N HIS A 37 1.45 17.12 1.65
CA HIS A 37 2.41 17.92 0.87
C HIS A 37 2.48 17.51 -0.62
N LYS A 38 1.47 16.79 -1.13
CA LYS A 38 1.37 16.33 -2.52
C LYS A 38 2.49 15.36 -2.94
N GLY A 39 3.13 14.70 -1.98
CA GLY A 39 4.03 13.58 -2.24
C GLY A 39 3.25 12.30 -2.56
N VAL A 40 3.91 11.36 -3.22
CA VAL A 40 3.38 10.02 -3.49
C VAL A 40 3.70 9.16 -2.26
N ALA A 41 2.67 8.69 -1.57
CA ALA A 41 2.79 7.92 -0.33
C ALA A 41 1.92 6.65 -0.39
N PHE A 42 2.53 5.49 -0.16
CA PHE A 42 1.85 4.19 -0.27
C PHE A 42 2.47 3.13 0.66
N LEU A 43 1.78 2.00 0.79
CA LEU A 43 2.33 0.77 1.36
C LEU A 43 2.69 -0.19 0.21
N LEU A 44 3.89 -0.78 0.25
CA LEU A 44 4.25 -1.92 -0.60
C LEU A 44 3.99 -3.20 0.20
N ILE A 45 2.94 -3.93 -0.17
CA ILE A 45 2.46 -5.10 0.56
C ILE A 45 2.80 -6.36 -0.23
N GLU A 46 3.57 -7.25 0.39
CA GLU A 46 3.86 -8.60 -0.09
C GLU A 46 2.89 -9.60 0.54
N PHE A 47 2.17 -10.37 -0.28
CA PHE A 47 1.49 -11.57 0.17
C PHE A 47 2.36 -12.79 -0.13
N ILE A 48 3.15 -13.19 0.87
CA ILE A 48 4.19 -14.23 0.75
C ILE A 48 3.64 -15.53 0.15
N LYS A 49 2.43 -15.94 0.56
CA LYS A 49 1.82 -17.20 0.11
C LYS A 49 1.33 -17.17 -1.34
N TYR A 50 1.16 -15.98 -1.91
CA TYR A 50 0.75 -15.78 -3.30
C TYR A 50 1.93 -15.40 -4.20
N ASP A 51 3.10 -15.07 -3.63
CA ASP A 51 4.22 -14.46 -4.36
C ASP A 51 3.77 -13.20 -5.13
N GLU A 52 2.89 -12.41 -4.50
CA GLU A 52 2.29 -11.22 -5.09
C GLU A 52 2.61 -9.97 -4.28
N TYR A 53 2.78 -8.85 -4.98
CA TYR A 53 3.08 -7.54 -4.40
C TYR A 53 2.07 -6.50 -4.86
N TYR A 54 1.66 -5.61 -3.97
CA TYR A 54 0.69 -4.55 -4.25
C TYR A 54 1.16 -3.22 -3.68
N LEU A 55 1.04 -2.15 -4.48
CA LEU A 55 1.10 -0.77 -3.98
C LEU A 55 -0.29 -0.34 -3.57
N LEU A 56 -0.50 -0.04 -2.29
CA LEU A 56 -1.74 0.53 -1.78
C LEU A 56 -1.51 2.00 -1.46
N ASP A 57 -2.19 2.91 -2.16
CA ASP A 57 -2.11 4.34 -1.83
C ASP A 57 -2.52 4.58 -0.38
N ILE A 58 -1.88 5.55 0.28
CA ILE A 58 -2.23 5.86 1.66
C ILE A 58 -3.71 6.25 1.80
N ASP A 59 -4.30 6.95 0.82
CA ASP A 59 -5.72 7.34 0.86
C ASP A 59 -6.65 6.13 0.78
N ASP A 60 -6.24 5.06 0.07
CA ASP A 60 -7.01 3.80 0.02
C ASP A 60 -6.88 3.02 1.32
N PHE A 61 -5.76 3.15 2.04
CA PHE A 61 -5.51 2.48 3.32
C PHE A 61 -6.23 3.13 4.50
N LEU A 62 -6.29 4.47 4.54
CA LEU A 62 -6.78 5.24 5.68
C LEU A 62 -8.22 4.90 6.13
N PRO A 63 -9.19 4.68 5.22
CA PRO A 63 -10.54 4.28 5.63
C PRO A 63 -10.56 3.03 6.51
N PHE A 64 -9.76 2.01 6.16
CA PHE A 64 -9.66 0.79 6.94
C PHE A 64 -8.93 1.01 8.27
N TRP A 65 -7.88 1.83 8.25
CA TRP A 65 -7.14 2.19 9.45
C TRP A 65 -8.04 2.90 10.47
N ASP A 66 -8.71 3.97 10.04
CA ASP A 66 -9.54 4.80 10.89
C ASP A 66 -10.79 4.05 11.39
N SER A 67 -11.41 3.20 10.56
CA SER A 67 -12.59 2.43 10.95
C SER A 67 -12.28 1.34 11.97
N SER A 68 -11.05 0.81 11.98
CA SER A 68 -10.60 -0.17 12.97
C SER A 68 -10.60 0.36 14.41
N PHE A 69 -10.42 1.67 14.61
CA PHE A 69 -10.53 2.33 15.92
C PHE A 69 -11.98 2.54 16.36
N LYS A 70 -12.94 2.42 15.43
CA LYS A 70 -14.38 2.54 15.68
C LYS A 70 -15.05 1.18 15.94
N GLY A 71 -14.26 0.12 16.10
CA GLY A 71 -14.74 -1.23 16.38
C GLY A 71 -15.03 -2.08 15.14
N GLU A 72 -14.69 -1.60 13.95
CA GLU A 72 -14.77 -2.41 12.72
C GLU A 72 -13.61 -3.42 12.60
N ARG A 73 -13.49 -4.06 11.44
CA ARG A 73 -12.50 -5.10 11.17
C ARG A 73 -11.07 -4.56 11.35
N LYS A 74 -10.21 -5.35 11.99
CA LYS A 74 -8.79 -5.05 12.22
C LYS A 74 -7.88 -5.60 11.11
N SER A 75 -8.44 -5.81 9.92
CA SER A 75 -7.75 -6.32 8.75
C SER A 75 -8.46 -5.89 7.47
N ILE A 76 -7.71 -5.85 6.37
CA ILE A 76 -8.20 -5.59 5.01
C ILE A 76 -8.23 -6.92 4.28
N SER A 77 -9.33 -7.27 3.60
CA SER A 77 -9.37 -8.55 2.86
C SER A 77 -8.36 -8.54 1.71
N TYR A 78 -7.81 -9.71 1.35
CA TYR A 78 -6.93 -9.87 0.20
C TYR A 78 -7.58 -9.31 -1.08
N GLU A 79 -8.88 -9.61 -1.30
CA GLU A 79 -9.63 -9.07 -2.44
C GLU A 79 -9.73 -7.54 -2.45
N SER A 80 -9.87 -6.91 -1.27
CA SER A 80 -9.89 -5.44 -1.19
C SER A 80 -8.52 -4.86 -1.56
N ILE A 81 -7.43 -5.47 -1.08
CA ILE A 81 -6.07 -5.05 -1.46
C ILE A 81 -5.84 -5.24 -2.97
N LYS A 82 -6.30 -6.34 -3.55
CA LYS A 82 -6.17 -6.62 -4.98
C LYS A 82 -7.00 -5.65 -5.84
N SER A 83 -8.17 -5.27 -5.37
CA SER A 83 -9.06 -4.33 -6.08
C SER A 83 -8.59 -2.88 -5.98
N LEU A 84 -8.04 -2.47 -4.83
CA LEU A 84 -7.64 -1.09 -4.57
C LEU A 84 -6.16 -0.85 -4.88
N GLY A 85 -5.32 -1.86 -4.72
CA GLY A 85 -3.88 -1.78 -4.93
C GLY A 85 -3.48 -1.94 -6.39
N ILE A 86 -2.28 -1.47 -6.70
CA ILE A 86 -1.65 -1.66 -8.01
C ILE A 86 -0.70 -2.85 -7.92
N PRO A 87 -0.86 -3.90 -8.74
CA PRO A 87 0.03 -5.05 -8.71
C PRO A 87 1.44 -4.67 -9.14
N VAL A 88 2.44 -5.20 -8.44
CA VAL A 88 3.86 -5.09 -8.80
C VAL A 88 4.34 -6.47 -9.21
N TYR A 89 4.82 -6.57 -10.44
CA TYR A 89 5.28 -7.83 -11.00
C TYR A 89 6.78 -8.02 -10.75
N LEU A 90 7.16 -9.25 -10.44
CA LEU A 90 8.55 -9.64 -10.30
C LEU A 90 9.24 -9.66 -11.67
N GLY A 91 10.46 -9.15 -11.70
CA GLY A 91 11.33 -9.12 -12.88
C GLY A 91 12.67 -9.80 -12.62
N PHE A 92 13.48 -9.93 -13.68
CA PHE A 92 14.86 -10.42 -13.51
C PHE A 92 15.75 -9.35 -12.85
N ARG A 93 15.70 -8.12 -13.37
CA ARG A 93 16.40 -6.93 -12.86
C ARG A 93 15.61 -5.66 -13.20
N PRO A 94 15.12 -4.89 -12.21
CA PRO A 94 15.10 -5.18 -10.78
C PRO A 94 14.19 -6.37 -10.45
N ARG A 95 14.37 -6.99 -9.27
CA ARG A 95 13.50 -8.09 -8.82
C ARG A 95 12.08 -7.62 -8.54
N ILE A 96 11.94 -6.51 -7.83
CA ILE A 96 10.64 -5.90 -7.54
C ILE A 96 10.63 -4.54 -8.27
N ASP A 97 9.96 -4.48 -9.41
CA ASP A 97 9.91 -3.26 -10.23
C ASP A 97 8.77 -2.33 -9.77
N TYR A 98 8.87 -1.89 -8.52
CA TYR A 98 7.85 -1.05 -7.90
C TYR A 98 7.70 0.31 -8.60
N LEU A 99 8.75 0.80 -9.29
CA LEU A 99 8.71 2.07 -10.01
C LEU A 99 7.69 2.06 -11.16
N LYS A 100 7.49 0.92 -11.84
CA LYS A 100 6.38 0.77 -12.81
C LYS A 100 5.01 0.88 -12.14
N GLY A 101 4.87 0.30 -10.94
CA GLY A 101 3.67 0.44 -10.14
C GLY A 101 3.43 1.89 -9.70
N VAL A 102 4.49 2.60 -9.30
CA VAL A 102 4.44 4.02 -8.93
C VAL A 102 4.02 4.89 -10.11
N ASP A 103 4.52 4.59 -11.30
CA ASP A 103 4.09 5.28 -12.52
C ASP A 103 2.58 5.09 -12.76
N ALA A 104 2.08 3.86 -12.64
CA ALA A 104 0.65 3.59 -12.74
C ALA A 104 -0.16 4.29 -11.63
N LEU A 105 0.38 4.36 -10.41
CA LEU A 105 -0.24 5.07 -9.28
C LEU A 105 -0.37 6.56 -9.57
N ILE A 106 0.70 7.19 -10.04
CA ILE A 106 0.72 8.61 -10.39
C ILE A 106 -0.30 8.90 -11.50
N GLU A 107 -0.38 8.06 -12.52
CA GLU A 107 -1.39 8.23 -13.59
C GLU A 107 -2.82 8.06 -13.08
N ARG A 108 -3.05 7.17 -12.10
CA ARG A 108 -4.36 7.02 -11.44
C ARG A 108 -4.73 8.28 -10.65
N LEU A 109 -3.79 8.87 -9.92
CA LEU A 109 -4.00 10.05 -9.07
C LEU A 109 -4.22 11.36 -9.85
N LYS A 110 -3.90 11.38 -11.14
CA LYS A 110 -4.12 12.55 -12.03
C LYS A 110 -5.52 12.61 -12.64
N LYS A 111 -6.26 11.49 -12.63
CA LYS A 111 -7.62 11.40 -13.16
C LYS A 111 -8.61 11.93 -12.14
#